data_AF-A0A962WE44-F1
#
_entry.id   AF-A0A962WE44-F1
#
_cell.length_a   1.000
_cell.length_b   1.000
_cell.length_c   1.000
_cell.angle_alpha   90.00
_cell.angle_beta   90.00
_cell.angle_gamma   90.00
#
_symmetry.space_group_name_H-M   'P 1'
#
loop_
_entity.id
_entity.type
_entity.pdbx_description
1 polymer ?
#
loop_
_entity_poly.entity_id
_entity_poly.type
_entity_poly.pdbx_seq_one_letter_code
_entity_poly.pdbx_strand_id
1 'polypeptide(L)'
;CVIDIATLTGACVIALGKQASGLFSNTSALANELLNAGRYTMDRAWEMPLWPEYEDQLKSNFADVANIGGREAGAVTAACFLSKFTRKQRWAHLDIAGTAWNSGADKGATGRPVALLTQFVLDRCVE
;
A
#
# COMPACT_ATOMS: atom_id res chain seq x y z
N CYS A 1 1.41 -15.58 2.56
CA CYS A 1 0.68 -14.30 2.69
C CYS A 1 0.32 -13.81 1.29
N VAL A 2 -0.53 -12.79 1.18
CA VAL A 2 -0.86 -12.11 -0.07
C VAL A 2 -0.36 -10.67 0.02
N ILE A 3 0.34 -10.21 -1.01
CA ILE A 3 0.78 -8.81 -1.11
C ILE A 3 0.38 -8.34 -2.49
N ASP A 4 -0.48 -7.33 -2.55
CA ASP A 4 -0.76 -6.64 -3.81
C ASP A 4 0.01 -5.32 -3.89
N ILE A 5 0.39 -4.96 -5.11
CA ILE A 5 1.22 -3.80 -5.42
C ILE A 5 0.57 -3.06 -6.57
N ALA A 6 0.24 -1.78 -6.37
CA ALA A 6 -0.44 -0.99 -7.39
C ALA A 6 -0.05 0.48 -7.34
N THR A 7 0.03 1.11 -8.50
CA THR A 7 0.10 2.57 -8.64
C THR A 7 -1.31 3.14 -8.46
N LEU A 8 -1.87 3.05 -7.25
CA LEU A 8 -3.32 3.06 -7.05
C LEU A 8 -3.88 4.47 -6.89
N THR A 9 -3.31 5.30 -6.02
CA THR A 9 -3.94 6.59 -5.67
C THR A 9 -2.99 7.78 -5.81
N GLY A 10 -3.50 8.87 -6.40
CA GLY A 10 -2.86 10.18 -6.29
C GLY A 10 -2.82 10.70 -4.85
N ALA A 11 -3.76 10.25 -4.00
CA ALA A 11 -3.79 10.59 -2.58
C ALA A 11 -2.54 10.10 -1.82
N CYS A 12 -2.00 8.93 -2.17
CA CYS A 12 -0.75 8.42 -1.59
C CYS A 12 0.45 9.33 -1.94
N VAL A 13 0.48 9.85 -3.17
CA VAL A 13 1.51 10.82 -3.59
C VAL A 13 1.44 12.11 -2.77
N ILE A 14 0.23 12.61 -2.48
CA ILE A 14 0.06 13.80 -1.63
C ILE A 14 0.50 13.52 -0.18
N ALA A 15 0.21 12.33 0.34
CA ALA A 15 0.53 11.98 1.73
C ALA A 15 2.02 11.71 1.97
N LEU A 16 2.68 10.95 1.08
CA LEU A 16 4.04 10.41 1.29
C LEU A 16 5.05 10.89 0.25
N GLY A 17 4.62 11.68 -0.73
CA GLY A 17 5.47 12.19 -1.79
C GLY A 17 6.03 11.07 -2.67
N LYS A 18 7.28 11.24 -3.12
CA LYS A 18 8.02 10.25 -3.92
C LYS A 18 9.00 9.40 -3.12
N GLN A 19 8.98 9.55 -1.79
CA GLN A 19 10.03 9.00 -0.92
C GLN A 19 9.67 7.61 -0.42
N ALA A 20 8.43 7.42 0.06
CA ALA A 20 7.96 6.16 0.63
C ALA A 20 6.69 5.67 -0.07
N SER A 21 6.59 4.35 -0.25
CA SER A 21 5.35 3.70 -0.69
C SER A 21 4.35 3.64 0.47
N GLY A 22 3.06 3.75 0.20
CA GLY A 22 2.02 3.57 1.22
C GLY A 22 1.80 2.09 1.51
N LEU A 23 1.97 1.67 2.77
CA LEU A 23 1.73 0.30 3.20
C LEU A 23 0.45 0.22 4.02
N PHE A 24 -0.39 -0.74 3.72
CA PHE A 24 -1.58 -1.08 4.48
C PHE A 24 -1.59 -2.57 4.74
N SER A 25 -2.02 -3.03 5.92
CA SER A 25 -2.12 -4.46 6.19
C SER A 25 -3.20 -4.76 7.21
N ASN A 26 -3.84 -5.93 7.05
CA ASN A 26 -4.76 -6.46 8.06
C ASN A 26 -4.04 -7.23 9.19
N THR A 27 -2.71 -7.34 9.15
CA THR A 27 -1.91 -7.97 10.20
C THR A 27 -0.63 -7.18 10.47
N SER A 28 -0.44 -6.75 11.72
CA SER A 28 0.77 -5.99 12.11
C SER A 28 2.07 -6.77 11.88
N ALA A 29 2.03 -8.10 12.00
CA ALA A 29 3.20 -8.94 11.73
C ALA A 29 3.67 -8.83 10.27
N LEU A 30 2.75 -8.85 9.29
CA LEU A 30 3.12 -8.71 7.87
C LEU A 30 3.58 -7.29 7.56
N ALA A 31 2.92 -6.27 8.14
CA ALA A 31 3.35 -4.90 7.99
C ALA A 31 4.80 -4.73 8.47
N ASN A 32 5.11 -5.23 9.67
CA ASN A 32 6.45 -5.12 10.25
C ASN A 32 7.53 -5.83 9.41
N GLU A 33 7.25 -7.01 8.86
CA GLU A 33 8.18 -7.70 7.95
C GLU A 33 8.50 -6.84 6.71
N LEU A 34 7.47 -6.25 6.07
CA LEU A 34 7.67 -5.39 4.89
C LEU A 34 8.38 -4.08 5.23
N LEU A 35 8.05 -3.47 6.37
CA LEU A 35 8.72 -2.26 6.85
C LEU A 35 10.19 -2.52 7.18
N ASN A 36 10.52 -3.68 7.76
CA ASN A 36 11.90 -4.09 8.01
C ASN A 36 12.68 -4.26 6.70
N ALA A 37 12.12 -4.99 5.74
CA ALA A 37 12.74 -5.19 4.42
C ALA A 37 12.95 -3.85 3.68
N GLY A 38 11.98 -2.94 3.72
CA GLY A 38 12.09 -1.61 3.13
C GLY A 38 13.12 -0.71 3.83
N ARG A 39 13.29 -0.85 5.15
CA ARG A 39 14.36 -0.17 5.89
C ARG A 39 15.74 -0.70 5.50
N TYR A 40 15.90 -2.02 5.44
CA TYR A 40 17.18 -2.66 5.09
C TYR A 40 17.65 -2.28 3.68
N THR A 41 16.74 -2.27 2.72
CA THR A 41 17.04 -1.99 1.30
C THR A 41 17.04 -0.52 0.93
N MET A 42 16.70 0.37 1.87
CA MET A 42 16.41 1.79 1.63
C MET A 42 15.24 2.05 0.66
N ASP A 43 14.53 1.02 0.22
CA ASP A 43 13.27 1.11 -0.52
C ASP A 43 12.11 1.18 0.47
N ARG A 44 11.97 2.33 1.13
CA ARG A 44 11.10 2.49 2.30
C ARG A 44 9.61 2.49 1.93
N ALA A 45 8.81 1.91 2.81
CA ALA A 45 7.37 2.10 2.90
C ALA A 45 6.99 2.73 4.25
N TRP A 46 5.78 3.28 4.33
CA TRP A 46 5.21 3.82 5.57
C TRP A 46 3.83 3.24 5.81
N GLU A 47 3.60 2.70 7.01
CA GLU A 47 2.30 2.12 7.36
C GLU A 47 1.26 3.20 7.58
N MET A 48 0.14 3.05 6.88
CA MET A 48 -1.03 3.90 6.93
C MET A 48 -2.19 3.12 7.57
N PRO A 49 -3.12 3.79 8.27
CA PRO A 49 -4.16 3.11 9.02
C PRO A 49 -5.15 2.37 8.11
N LEU A 50 -5.70 1.26 8.61
CA LEU A 50 -6.89 0.57 8.09
C LEU A 50 -7.98 0.52 9.17
N TRP A 51 -8.32 1.69 9.71
CA TRP A 51 -9.29 1.74 10.79
C TRP A 51 -10.73 1.60 10.27
N PRO A 52 -11.63 0.92 11.01
CA PRO A 52 -13.01 0.68 10.57
C PRO A 52 -13.82 1.94 10.22
N GLU A 53 -13.49 3.07 10.84
CA GLU A 53 -14.18 4.36 10.65
C GLU A 53 -14.07 4.87 9.20
N TYR A 54 -13.01 4.50 8.48
CA TYR A 54 -12.87 4.84 7.06
C TYR A 54 -13.79 4.01 6.15
N GLU A 55 -14.28 2.86 6.60
CA GLU A 55 -15.19 2.02 5.80
C GLU A 55 -16.56 2.68 5.58
N ASP A 56 -16.98 3.57 6.47
CA ASP A 56 -18.24 4.30 6.35
C ASP A 56 -18.30 5.18 5.09
N GLN A 57 -17.15 5.63 4.61
CA GLN A 57 -17.03 6.41 3.38
C GLN A 57 -17.33 5.59 2.12
N LEU A 58 -17.32 4.26 2.19
CA LEU A 58 -17.53 3.35 1.06
C LEU A 58 -18.96 2.78 1.01
N LYS A 59 -19.91 3.33 1.77
CA LYS A 59 -21.32 2.93 1.70
C LYS A 59 -21.94 3.33 0.37
N SER A 60 -22.78 2.47 -0.18
CA SER A 60 -23.54 2.73 -1.41
C SER A 60 -25.03 2.55 -1.14
N ASN A 61 -25.87 3.37 -1.79
CA ASN A 61 -27.32 3.25 -1.72
C ASN A 61 -27.86 2.10 -2.59
N PHE A 62 -27.02 1.53 -3.46
CA PHE A 62 -27.45 0.58 -4.50
C PHE A 62 -26.68 -0.74 -4.51
N ALA A 63 -25.48 -0.77 -3.89
CA ALA A 63 -24.59 -1.93 -3.93
C ALA A 63 -23.96 -2.17 -2.55
N ASP A 64 -23.32 -3.32 -2.37
CA ASP A 64 -22.68 -3.68 -1.10
C ASP A 64 -21.54 -2.73 -0.70
N VAL A 65 -20.87 -2.13 -1.69
CA VAL A 65 -19.74 -1.22 -1.50
C VAL A 65 -19.60 -0.27 -2.69
N ALA A 66 -19.33 1.02 -2.41
CA ALA A 66 -18.89 1.98 -3.41
C ALA A 66 -17.39 1.83 -3.67
N ASN A 67 -16.95 2.00 -4.92
CA ASN A 67 -15.53 1.85 -5.28
C ASN A 67 -14.67 3.09 -4.94
N ILE A 68 -15.28 4.18 -4.46
CA ILE A 68 -14.61 5.42 -4.07
C ILE A 68 -15.22 5.98 -2.79
N GLY A 69 -14.38 6.48 -1.88
CA GLY A 69 -14.79 7.06 -0.58
C GLY A 69 -14.79 8.60 -0.53
N GLY A 70 -14.57 9.26 -1.67
CA GLY A 70 -14.37 10.71 -1.73
C GLY A 70 -12.88 11.11 -1.70
N ARG A 71 -12.61 12.40 -1.49
CA ARG A 71 -11.25 12.97 -1.57
C ARG A 71 -10.45 12.77 -0.29
N GLU A 72 -11.11 12.88 0.86
CA GLU A 72 -10.48 12.76 2.17
C GLU A 72 -10.01 11.32 2.39
N ALA A 73 -8.79 11.16 2.91
CA ALA A 73 -8.21 9.84 3.17
C ALA A 73 -8.23 8.87 1.96
N GLY A 74 -8.17 9.38 0.72
CA GLY A 74 -8.34 8.57 -0.49
C GLY A 74 -7.44 7.33 -0.62
N ALA A 75 -6.20 7.40 -0.11
CA ALA A 75 -5.31 6.23 -0.06
C ALA A 75 -5.80 5.17 0.94
N VAL A 76 -6.29 5.61 2.10
CA VAL A 76 -6.84 4.75 3.15
C VAL A 76 -8.13 4.10 2.68
N THR A 77 -9.07 4.87 2.12
CA THR A 77 -10.34 4.30 1.65
C THR A 77 -10.17 3.35 0.47
N ALA A 78 -9.21 3.60 -0.42
CA ALA A 78 -8.85 2.63 -1.46
C ALA A 78 -8.34 1.30 -0.85
N ALA A 79 -7.49 1.37 0.18
CA ALA A 79 -7.03 0.17 0.88
C ALA A 79 -8.15 -0.52 1.68
N CYS A 80 -9.08 0.23 2.29
CA CYS A 80 -10.29 -0.30 2.91
C CYS A 80 -11.21 -0.99 1.90
N PHE A 81 -11.29 -0.51 0.66
CA PHE A 81 -12.03 -1.18 -0.40
C PHE A 81 -11.39 -2.55 -0.70
N LEU A 82 -10.07 -2.60 -0.88
CA LEU A 82 -9.34 -3.85 -1.13
C LEU A 82 -9.45 -4.84 0.03
N SER A 83 -9.41 -4.36 1.28
CA SER A 83 -9.44 -5.22 2.47
C SER A 83 -10.73 -6.05 2.59
N LYS A 84 -11.85 -5.58 2.00
CA LYS A 84 -13.11 -6.34 1.94
C LYS A 84 -12.96 -7.67 1.20
N PHE A 85 -12.01 -7.77 0.27
CA PHE A 85 -11.77 -8.97 -0.55
C PHE A 85 -10.68 -9.88 0.02
N THR A 86 -10.00 -9.47 1.10
CA THR A 86 -8.81 -10.17 1.63
C THR A 86 -8.98 -10.64 3.07
N ARG A 87 -10.21 -10.61 3.60
CA ARG A 87 -10.56 -10.99 4.99
C ARG A 87 -10.06 -12.37 5.45
N LYS A 88 -9.91 -13.32 4.52
CA LYS A 88 -9.42 -14.69 4.80
C LYS A 88 -7.92 -14.87 4.56
N GLN A 89 -7.19 -13.78 4.29
CA GLN A 89 -5.79 -13.79 3.90
C GLN A 89 -4.97 -12.93 4.87
N ARG A 90 -3.75 -13.38 5.18
CA ARG A 90 -2.73 -12.50 5.76
C ARG A 90 -2.25 -11.58 4.64
N TRP A 91 -2.73 -10.33 4.64
CA TRP A 91 -2.71 -9.45 3.47
C TRP A 91 -2.05 -8.10 3.73
N ALA A 92 -1.33 -7.60 2.74
CA ALA A 92 -0.85 -6.23 2.69
C ALA A 92 -1.00 -5.63 1.28
N HIS A 93 -1.20 -4.32 1.23
CA HIS A 93 -1.23 -3.51 0.03
C HIS A 93 -0.09 -2.50 0.04
N LEU A 94 0.63 -2.41 -1.07
CA LEU A 94 1.62 -1.37 -1.34
C LEU A 94 1.10 -0.43 -2.43
N ASP A 95 0.72 0.78 -2.05
CA ASP A 95 0.48 1.87 -2.99
C ASP A 95 1.82 2.50 -3.39
N ILE A 96 2.20 2.28 -4.63
CA ILE A 96 3.48 2.70 -5.21
C ILE A 96 3.34 3.87 -6.18
N ALA A 97 2.18 4.55 -6.20
CA ALA A 97 1.92 5.66 -7.12
C ALA A 97 2.98 6.78 -7.03
N GLY A 98 3.53 7.03 -5.83
CA GLY A 98 4.57 8.03 -5.64
C GLY A 98 5.98 7.56 -5.99
N THR A 99 6.25 6.27 -5.88
CA THR A 99 7.61 5.72 -5.87
C THR A 99 7.98 4.98 -7.15
N ALA A 100 7.01 4.56 -7.96
CA ALA A 100 7.24 3.71 -9.14
C ALA A 100 7.87 4.43 -10.34
N TRP A 101 7.77 5.77 -10.44
CA TRP A 101 8.37 6.54 -11.53
C TRP A 101 8.74 7.99 -11.17
N ASN A 102 9.68 8.55 -11.92
CA ASN A 102 10.09 9.94 -11.88
C ASN A 102 9.41 10.79 -12.94
N SER A 103 9.36 12.10 -12.71
CA SER A 103 8.78 13.10 -13.61
C SER A 103 9.84 14.15 -13.93
N GLY A 104 9.57 15.05 -14.88
CA GLY A 104 10.53 16.09 -15.27
C GLY A 104 11.61 15.56 -16.21
N ALA A 105 12.82 16.10 -16.08
CA ALA A 105 13.95 15.76 -16.94
C ALA A 105 14.35 14.27 -16.85
N ASP A 106 14.33 13.70 -15.65
CA ASP A 106 14.68 12.29 -15.38
C ASP A 106 13.44 11.37 -15.46
N LYS A 107 12.56 11.59 -16.44
CA LYS A 107 11.33 10.81 -16.60
C LYS A 107 11.66 9.34 -16.88
N GLY A 108 11.25 8.45 -15.99
CA GLY A 108 11.48 7.01 -16.13
C GLY A 108 10.96 6.22 -14.93
N ALA A 109 10.81 4.91 -15.10
CA ALA A 109 10.46 4.01 -14.00
C ALA A 109 11.64 3.85 -13.03
N THR A 110 11.36 3.70 -11.74
CA THR A 110 12.39 3.55 -10.70
C THR A 110 12.75 2.08 -10.42
N GLY A 111 11.89 1.15 -10.81
CA GLY A 111 11.97 -0.26 -10.43
C GLY A 111 11.50 -0.56 -9.00
N ARG A 112 11.05 0.44 -8.24
CA ARG A 112 10.48 0.23 -6.89
C ARG A 112 9.09 -0.42 -7.00
N PRO A 113 8.72 -1.39 -6.13
CA PRO A 113 9.40 -1.77 -4.89
C PRO A 113 10.19 -3.09 -4.98
N VAL A 114 10.87 -3.37 -6.12
CA VAL A 114 11.55 -4.66 -6.34
C VAL A 114 12.56 -4.98 -5.24
N ALA A 115 13.33 -3.98 -4.76
CA ALA A 115 14.32 -4.21 -3.71
C ALA A 115 13.65 -4.63 -2.39
N LEU A 116 12.62 -3.90 -1.94
CA LEU A 116 11.84 -4.25 -0.75
C LEU A 116 11.28 -5.67 -0.85
N LEU A 117 10.60 -6.00 -1.96
CA LEU A 117 9.96 -7.30 -2.13
C LEU A 117 10.96 -8.44 -2.21
N THR A 118 12.09 -8.23 -2.89
CA THR A 118 13.18 -9.22 -2.97
C THR A 118 13.73 -9.50 -1.58
N GLN A 119 14.03 -8.45 -0.80
CA GLN A 119 14.52 -8.63 0.57
C GLN A 119 13.50 -9.33 1.46
N PHE A 120 12.22 -8.97 1.36
CA PHE A 120 11.15 -9.65 2.10
C PHE A 120 11.09 -11.15 1.82
N VAL A 121 11.29 -11.57 0.56
CA VAL A 121 11.37 -13.00 0.21
C VAL A 121 12.63 -13.62 0.79
N LEU A 122 13.79 -12.96 0.68
CA LEU A 122 15.05 -13.44 1.24
C LEU A 122 14.96 -13.66 2.75
N ASP A 123 14.40 -12.70 3.51
CA ASP A 123 14.23 -12.79 4.96
C ASP A 123 13.38 -14.00 5.38
N ARG A 124 12.48 -14.47 4.50
CA ARG A 124 11.64 -15.66 4.73
C ARG A 124 12.24 -16.97 4.22
N CYS A 125 13.31 -16.91 3.44
CA CYS A 125 14.01 -18.11 2.99
C CYS A 125 15.05 -18.60 4.02
N VAL A 126 15.40 -17.79 5.02
CA VAL A 126 16.40 -18.13 6.06
C VAL A 126 15.73 -18.72 7.32
N GLU A 127 14.64 -19.47 7.17
CA GLU A 127 14.10 -20.31 8.26
C GLU A 127 14.96 -21.56 8.50
#